data_AF-A0A8J7RTC9-F1
#
_entry.id   AF-A0A8J7RTC9-F1
#
_cell.length_a   1.000
_cell.length_b   1.000
_cell.length_c   1.000
_cell.angle_alpha   90.00
_cell.angle_beta   90.00
_cell.angle_gamma   90.00
#
_symmetry.space_group_name_H-M   'P 1'
#
loop_
_entity.id
_entity.type
_entity.pdbx_description
1 polymer ?
#
loop_
_entity_poly.entity_id
_entity_poly.type
_entity_poly.pdbx_seq_one_letter_code
_entity_poly.pdbx_strand_id
1 'polypeptide(L)'
;MSEQNNISRKAFLGKISMLGLAGAGGGVFLKGCGNGNGEEVADDPCADLSGLSESDIELRETLEYVAETPNPDERCDNCEYWVDDQHGPECGGCTLFAGPVHPGGWCNSWVPMS
;
A
#
# COMPACT_ATOMS: atom_id res chain seq x y z
N MET A 1 26.12 -34.31 0.04
CA MET A 1 24.94 -33.46 -0.24
C MET A 1 24.80 -32.52 0.92
N SER A 2 25.27 -31.29 0.75
CA SER A 2 25.32 -30.28 1.80
C SER A 2 24.05 -29.45 1.81
N GLU A 3 23.65 -29.18 3.03
CA GLU A 3 22.47 -28.49 3.52
C GLU A 3 22.36 -27.01 3.13
N GLN A 4 21.09 -26.61 2.91
CA GLN A 4 20.47 -25.37 3.39
C GLN A 4 21.00 -24.01 2.88
N ASN A 5 20.45 -23.58 1.73
CA ASN A 5 20.40 -22.18 1.32
C ASN A 5 19.30 -21.44 2.10
N ASN A 6 19.68 -20.76 3.18
CA ASN A 6 18.87 -19.70 3.80
C ASN A 6 19.75 -18.46 3.92
N ILE A 7 19.79 -17.67 2.83
CA ILE A 7 20.40 -16.33 2.83
C ILE A 7 19.56 -15.45 3.75
N SER A 8 20.00 -15.35 5.00
CA SER A 8 19.41 -14.49 6.01
C SER A 8 19.73 -13.04 5.67
N ARG A 9 18.69 -12.25 5.38
CA ARG A 9 18.71 -10.78 5.20
C ARG A 9 19.32 -10.00 6.39
N LYS A 10 19.72 -10.70 7.45
CA LYS A 10 20.30 -10.17 8.69
C LYS A 10 21.83 -9.98 8.63
N ALA A 11 22.50 -10.41 7.55
CA ALA A 11 23.97 -10.37 7.48
C ALA A 11 24.56 -9.05 6.93
N PHE A 12 23.74 -8.06 6.57
CA PHE A 12 24.22 -6.81 5.96
C PHE A 12 24.16 -5.57 6.87
N LEU A 13 23.59 -5.66 8.08
CA LEU A 13 23.49 -4.53 9.01
C LEU A 13 24.32 -4.73 10.30
N GLY A 14 25.46 -5.41 10.20
CA GLY A 14 26.23 -5.86 11.37
C GLY A 14 27.66 -5.33 11.50
N LYS A 15 28.05 -4.25 10.80
CA LYS A 15 29.44 -3.77 10.82
C LYS A 15 29.61 -2.26 10.73
N ILE A 16 29.33 -1.52 11.80
CA ILE A 16 29.93 -0.20 12.09
C ILE A 16 30.13 -0.13 13.63
N SER A 17 31.24 -0.68 14.14
CA SER A 17 32.47 0.03 14.57
C SER A 17 32.33 0.78 15.90
N MET A 18 32.69 0.12 17.00
CA MET A 18 32.96 0.74 18.31
C MET A 18 34.48 0.87 18.51
N LEU A 19 34.99 2.08 18.34
CA LEU A 19 36.31 2.53 18.78
C LEU A 19 36.12 3.93 19.38
N GLY A 20 36.26 4.06 20.70
CA GLY A 20 36.12 5.34 21.40
C GLY A 20 36.39 5.22 22.89
N LEU A 21 37.66 5.36 23.28
CA LEU A 21 38.13 5.46 24.66
C LEU A 21 37.74 6.80 25.32
N ALA A 22 37.26 6.70 26.56
CA ALA A 22 37.43 7.60 27.71
C ALA A 22 37.28 9.14 27.54
N GLY A 23 36.18 9.67 28.09
CA GLY A 23 36.04 11.07 28.49
C GLY A 23 34.78 11.26 29.35
N ALA A 24 34.95 11.65 30.62
CA ALA A 24 33.86 11.77 31.60
C ALA A 24 32.97 13.00 31.34
N GLY A 25 31.64 12.81 31.38
CA GLY A 25 30.68 13.91 31.62
C GLY A 25 29.34 13.79 30.88
N GLY A 26 28.24 13.62 31.64
CA GLY A 26 26.88 14.09 31.30
C GLY A 26 26.12 13.34 30.20
N GLY A 27 25.16 12.49 30.58
CA GLY A 27 24.41 11.65 29.65
C GLY A 27 23.46 12.37 28.70
N VAL A 28 23.22 11.76 27.53
CA VAL A 28 22.06 11.97 26.65
C VAL A 28 21.80 10.67 25.86
N PHE A 29 20.67 10.04 26.19
CA PHE A 29 19.72 9.26 25.39
C PHE A 29 20.20 8.50 24.13
N LEU A 30 19.99 7.17 24.18
CA LEU A 30 19.94 6.25 23.04
C LEU A 30 18.93 6.75 22.00
N LYS A 31 19.40 7.34 20.90
CA LYS A 31 18.59 7.58 19.71
C LYS A 31 18.90 6.49 18.69
N GLY A 32 18.23 5.35 18.86
CA GLY A 32 18.06 4.37 17.79
C GLY A 32 17.20 5.00 16.70
N CYS A 33 17.84 5.63 15.72
CA CYS A 33 17.16 6.03 14.49
C CYS A 33 17.01 4.79 13.61
N GLY A 34 15.87 4.12 13.76
CA GLY A 34 15.25 3.43 12.65
C GLY A 34 14.98 4.46 11.56
N ASN A 35 15.78 4.41 10.51
CA ASN A 35 15.55 5.15 9.27
C ASN A 35 14.38 4.49 8.52
N GLY A 36 13.18 4.67 9.04
CA GLY A 36 11.95 4.50 8.26
C GLY A 36 11.81 5.76 7.43
N ASN A 37 12.22 5.70 6.16
CA ASN A 37 11.72 6.65 5.18
C ASN A 37 10.22 6.38 5.07
N GLY A 38 9.43 7.09 5.88
CA GLY A 38 8.01 7.23 5.63
C GLY A 38 7.90 8.12 4.39
N GLU A 39 7.91 7.49 3.23
CA GLU A 39 7.27 8.06 2.05
C GLU A 39 5.85 8.42 2.50
N GLU A 40 5.53 9.71 2.53
CA GLU A 40 4.18 10.18 2.82
C GLU A 40 3.34 9.89 1.58
N VAL A 41 3.02 8.60 1.39
CA VAL A 41 1.94 8.18 0.50
C VAL A 41 0.69 8.78 1.12
N ALA A 42 0.03 9.68 0.40
CA ALA A 42 -1.27 10.19 0.82
C ALA A 42 -2.15 8.99 1.20
N ASP A 43 -2.72 9.02 2.40
CA ASP A 43 -3.59 7.97 2.90
C ASP A 43 -4.78 7.85 1.93
N ASP A 44 -4.95 6.69 1.28
CA ASP A 44 -6.06 6.45 0.36
C ASP A 44 -7.36 6.38 1.17
N PRO A 45 -8.30 7.34 1.01
CA PRO A 45 -9.54 7.37 1.79
C PRO A 45 -10.44 6.15 1.53
N CYS A 46 -10.16 5.39 0.46
CA CYS A 46 -10.93 4.23 0.02
C CYS A 46 -10.26 2.89 0.39
N ALA A 47 -9.25 2.90 1.26
CA ALA A 47 -8.49 1.70 1.63
C ALA A 47 -9.13 0.84 2.76
N ASP A 48 -10.18 1.31 3.44
CA ASP A 48 -10.84 0.52 4.49
C ASP A 48 -11.72 -0.59 3.89
N LEU A 49 -11.18 -1.81 3.91
CA LEU A 49 -11.86 -3.03 3.46
C LEU A 49 -12.37 -3.90 4.62
N SER A 50 -12.33 -3.42 5.87
CA SER A 50 -12.66 -4.23 7.05
C SER A 50 -14.09 -4.77 7.08
N GLY A 51 -14.99 -4.17 6.30
CA GLY A 51 -16.38 -4.61 6.12
C GLY A 51 -16.60 -5.64 5.00
N LEU A 52 -15.56 -6.01 4.25
CA LEU A 52 -15.67 -6.93 3.12
C LEU A 52 -15.43 -8.40 3.52
N SER A 53 -16.04 -9.32 2.76
CA SER A 53 -15.71 -10.74 2.88
C SER A 53 -14.37 -11.04 2.22
N GLU A 54 -13.75 -12.17 2.59
CA GLU A 54 -12.52 -12.66 1.94
C GLU A 54 -12.71 -12.84 0.43
N SER A 55 -13.86 -13.37 0.01
CA SER A 55 -14.20 -13.52 -1.41
C SER A 55 -14.34 -12.19 -2.16
N ASP A 56 -14.81 -11.12 -1.49
CA ASP A 56 -14.87 -9.79 -2.13
C ASP A 56 -13.46 -9.22 -2.32
N ILE A 57 -12.56 -9.44 -1.35
CA ILE A 57 -11.16 -9.02 -1.43
C ILE A 57 -10.45 -9.79 -2.56
N GLU A 58 -10.61 -11.11 -2.64
CA GLU A 58 -10.06 -11.94 -3.72
C GLU A 58 -10.54 -11.49 -5.11
N LEU A 59 -11.80 -11.07 -5.23
CA LEU A 59 -12.33 -10.56 -6.49
C LEU A 59 -11.65 -9.24 -6.89
N ARG A 60 -11.42 -8.33 -5.94
CA ARG A 60 -10.67 -7.08 -6.19
C ARG A 60 -9.25 -7.37 -6.66
N GLU A 61 -8.58 -8.34 -6.04
CA GLU A 61 -7.23 -8.77 -6.44
C GLU A 61 -7.22 -9.42 -7.83
N THR A 62 -8.20 -10.27 -8.13
CA THR A 62 -8.35 -10.94 -9.44
C THR A 62 -8.60 -9.93 -10.56
N LEU A 63 -9.34 -8.87 -10.26
CA LEU A 63 -9.57 -7.76 -11.18
C LEU A 63 -8.40 -6.77 -11.22
N GLU A 64 -7.34 -7.00 -10.45
CA GLU A 64 -6.16 -6.15 -10.38
C GLU A 64 -6.52 -4.70 -10.01
N TYR A 65 -7.46 -4.52 -9.08
CA TYR A 65 -7.86 -3.19 -8.63
C TYR A 65 -6.68 -2.44 -7.98
N VAL A 66 -6.47 -1.21 -8.42
CA VAL A 66 -5.55 -0.23 -7.83
C VAL A 66 -6.27 1.08 -7.58
N ALA A 67 -5.92 1.76 -6.49
CA ALA A 67 -6.53 3.05 -6.13
C ALA A 67 -6.05 4.23 -7.00
N GLU A 68 -4.89 4.07 -7.64
CA GLU A 68 -4.33 5.03 -8.59
C GLU A 68 -4.05 4.32 -9.92
N THR A 69 -4.71 4.78 -10.98
CA THR A 69 -4.52 4.25 -12.32
C THR A 69 -3.12 4.53 -12.86
N PRO A 70 -2.48 3.58 -13.57
CA PRO A 70 -1.28 3.86 -14.35
C PRO A 70 -1.58 4.62 -15.66
N ASN A 71 -2.83 4.68 -16.09
CA ASN A 71 -3.26 5.36 -17.31
C ASN A 71 -4.32 6.43 -16.98
N PRO A 72 -4.00 7.73 -17.08
CA PRO A 72 -4.94 8.79 -16.71
C PRO A 72 -6.22 8.82 -17.55
N ASP A 73 -6.23 8.19 -18.73
CA ASP A 73 -7.43 8.09 -19.58
C ASP A 73 -8.39 6.96 -19.14
N GLU A 74 -7.92 6.04 -18.30
CA GLU A 74 -8.68 4.89 -17.81
C GLU A 74 -8.80 4.95 -16.28
N ARG A 75 -9.93 5.45 -15.80
CA ARG A 75 -10.19 5.65 -14.37
C ARG A 75 -11.51 4.98 -13.96
N CYS A 76 -11.68 4.74 -12.67
CA CYS A 76 -12.95 4.28 -12.14
C CYS A 76 -14.06 5.30 -12.40
N ASP A 77 -13.81 6.61 -12.21
CA ASP A 77 -14.81 7.68 -12.40
C ASP A 77 -15.29 7.89 -13.85
N ASN A 78 -14.59 7.33 -14.83
CA ASN A 78 -14.98 7.36 -16.25
C ASN A 78 -15.28 5.97 -16.82
N CYS A 79 -15.47 4.98 -15.94
CA CYS A 79 -15.83 3.60 -16.30
C CYS A 79 -17.35 3.42 -16.33
N GLU A 80 -17.85 2.60 -17.26
CA GLU A 80 -19.28 2.25 -17.37
C GLU A 80 -19.83 1.59 -16.08
N TYR A 81 -18.97 0.97 -15.27
CA TYR A 81 -19.35 0.27 -14.02
C TYR A 81 -19.24 1.14 -12.76
N TRP A 82 -18.92 2.43 -12.89
CA TRP A 82 -18.82 3.36 -11.77
C TRP A 82 -20.17 3.55 -11.07
N VAL A 83 -20.13 3.62 -9.74
CA VAL A 83 -21.28 4.04 -8.93
C VAL A 83 -20.86 5.20 -8.04
N ASP A 84 -21.40 6.38 -8.31
CA ASP A 84 -21.07 7.60 -7.58
C ASP A 84 -21.56 7.56 -6.12
N ASP A 85 -20.81 8.16 -5.21
CA ASP A 85 -21.13 8.37 -3.79
C ASP A 85 -21.57 7.12 -2.98
N GLN A 86 -21.34 5.90 -3.47
CA GLN A 86 -21.77 4.66 -2.78
C GLN A 86 -21.09 4.48 -1.42
N HIS A 87 -19.86 4.97 -1.26
CA HIS A 87 -19.05 4.81 -0.05
C HIS A 87 -18.61 6.15 0.56
N GLY A 88 -19.30 7.24 0.23
CA GLY A 88 -19.01 8.60 0.70
C GLY A 88 -18.47 9.52 -0.39
N PRO A 89 -18.29 10.82 -0.12
CA PRO A 89 -17.95 11.81 -1.15
C PRO A 89 -16.53 11.66 -1.73
N GLU A 90 -15.66 10.90 -1.07
CA GLU A 90 -14.27 10.64 -1.52
C GLU A 90 -14.14 9.29 -2.25
N CYS A 91 -15.16 8.43 -2.15
CA CYS A 91 -15.13 7.06 -2.65
C CYS A 91 -16.46 6.68 -3.32
N GLY A 92 -16.38 6.19 -4.54
CA GLY A 92 -17.52 5.55 -5.19
C GLY A 92 -17.57 4.06 -4.91
N GLY A 93 -18.29 3.37 -5.78
CA GLY A 93 -18.38 1.92 -5.86
C GLY A 93 -18.19 1.43 -7.29
N CYS A 94 -18.17 0.11 -7.45
CA CYS A 94 -18.12 -0.57 -8.73
C CYS A 94 -19.21 -1.64 -8.78
N THR A 95 -19.88 -1.82 -9.91
CA THR A 95 -20.91 -2.87 -10.03
C THR A 95 -20.33 -4.29 -10.07
N LEU A 96 -19.02 -4.43 -10.31
CA LEU A 96 -18.35 -5.73 -10.47
C LEU A 96 -17.85 -6.32 -9.14
N PHE A 97 -17.56 -5.49 -8.13
CA PHE A 97 -17.00 -5.93 -6.85
C PHE A 97 -17.42 -5.00 -5.72
N ALA A 98 -17.45 -5.51 -4.49
CA ALA A 98 -17.91 -4.75 -3.32
C ALA A 98 -16.83 -3.82 -2.73
N GLY A 99 -17.30 -2.81 -2.00
CA GLY A 99 -16.48 -1.92 -1.17
C GLY A 99 -16.08 -0.62 -1.85
N PRO A 100 -15.42 0.28 -1.10
CA PRO A 100 -15.05 1.60 -1.59
C PRO A 100 -14.11 1.53 -2.79
N VAL A 101 -14.29 2.46 -3.73
CA VAL A 101 -13.51 2.58 -4.96
C VAL A 101 -13.04 4.02 -5.10
N HIS A 102 -11.74 4.20 -5.24
CA HIS A 102 -11.15 5.51 -5.47
C HIS A 102 -11.49 5.97 -6.90
N PRO A 103 -11.94 7.21 -7.11
CA PRO A 103 -12.34 7.69 -8.44
C PRO A 103 -11.20 7.65 -9.46
N GLY A 104 -9.96 7.87 -9.00
CA GLY A 104 -8.75 7.74 -9.79
C GLY A 104 -8.21 6.32 -9.94
N GLY A 105 -8.91 5.31 -9.43
CA GLY A 105 -8.49 3.91 -9.49
C GLY A 105 -8.69 3.27 -10.86
N TRP A 106 -8.34 1.99 -10.97
CA TRP A 106 -8.51 1.20 -12.19
C TRP A 106 -8.59 -0.30 -11.86
N CYS A 107 -9.21 -1.10 -12.73
CA CYS A 107 -9.14 -2.56 -12.71
C CYS A 107 -9.12 -3.08 -14.15
N ASN A 108 -8.69 -4.34 -14.36
CA ASN A 108 -8.54 -4.96 -15.68
C ASN A 108 -9.86 -5.13 -16.48
N SER A 109 -11.00 -4.82 -15.87
CA SER A 109 -12.32 -4.84 -16.47
C SER A 109 -12.86 -3.44 -16.80
N TRP A 110 -11.98 -2.43 -16.87
CA TRP A 110 -12.35 -1.07 -17.28
C TRP A 110 -13.02 -1.07 -18.67
N VAL A 111 -14.07 -0.27 -18.79
CA VAL A 111 -14.82 -0.04 -20.03
C VAL A 111 -15.14 1.44 -20.09
N PRO A 112 -14.88 2.14 -21.21
CA PRO A 112 -15.17 3.57 -21.31
C PRO A 112 -16.68 3.83 -21.17
N MET A 113 -17.02 4.86 -20.41
CA MET A 113 -18.39 5.37 -20.33
C MET A 113 -18.87 5.86 -21.71
N SER A 114 -20.12 5.53 -22.04
CA SER A 114 -20.73 5.79 -23.36
C SER A 114 -21.41 7.17 -23.52
#